data_AF-A0A516PY48-F1
#
_entry.id   AF-A0A516PY48-F1
#
_cell.length_a   1.000
_cell.length_b   1.000
_cell.length_c   1.000
_cell.angle_alpha   90.00
_cell.angle_beta   90.00
_cell.angle_gamma   90.00
#
_symmetry.space_group_name_H-M   'P 1'
#
loop_
_entity.id
_entity.type
_entity.pdbx_description
1 polymer ?
#
loop_
_entity_poly.entity_id
_entity_poly.type
_entity_poly.pdbx_seq_one_letter_code
_entity_poly.pdbx_strand_id
1 'polypeptide(L)'
;MELQELQESARQVRSRFGEYESRRYGRSWTPEEIMLGFVGDVGDLAKLVQGKDGVRDTIDLDAKLAHELADCLWSVLILADSYHVDVQQAFRSTMADLNRWLDSQE
;
A
#
# COMPACT_ATOMS: atom_id res chain seq x y z
N MET A 1 13.53 5.13 -7.76
CA MET A 1 12.44 6.11 -7.81
C MET A 1 12.38 6.80 -6.48
N GLU A 2 12.32 8.13 -6.47
CA GLU A 2 12.01 8.87 -5.25
C GLU A 2 10.55 8.59 -4.85
N LEU A 3 10.24 8.64 -3.55
CA LEU A 3 8.89 8.34 -3.05
C LEU A 3 7.81 9.25 -3.71
N GLN A 4 8.20 10.47 -4.06
CA GLN A 4 7.36 11.42 -4.79
C GLN A 4 6.99 10.92 -6.19
N GLU A 5 7.91 10.25 -6.89
CA GLU A 5 7.64 9.65 -8.20
C GLU A 5 6.67 8.47 -8.09
N LEU A 6 6.77 7.69 -7.01
CA LEU A 6 5.83 6.61 -6.71
C LEU A 6 4.44 7.16 -6.41
N GLN A 7 4.34 8.22 -5.61
CA GLN A 7 3.06 8.90 -5.33
C GLN A 7 2.42 9.45 -6.61
N GLU A 8 3.21 10.10 -7.48
CA GLU A 8 2.72 10.60 -8.75
C GLU A 8 2.21 9.47 -9.65
N SER A 9 2.98 8.39 -9.79
CA SER A 9 2.56 7.20 -10.55
C SER A 9 1.27 6.58 -9.97
N ALA A 10 1.17 6.48 -8.64
CA ALA A 10 -0.03 5.96 -7.99
C ALA A 10 -1.25 6.82 -8.31
N ARG A 11 -1.14 8.16 -8.22
CA ARG A 11 -2.23 9.10 -8.55
C ARG A 11 -2.69 8.99 -10.00
N GLN A 12 -1.77 8.84 -10.94
CA GLN A 12 -2.11 8.64 -12.35
C GLN A 12 -2.92 7.36 -12.54
N VAL A 13 -2.52 6.26 -11.91
CA VAL A 13 -3.27 5.00 -11.93
C VAL A 13 -4.64 5.16 -11.27
N ARG A 14 -4.72 5.84 -10.11
CA ARG A 14 -5.99 6.07 -9.41
C ARG A 14 -6.96 6.92 -10.22
N SER A 15 -6.47 7.94 -10.93
CA SER A 15 -7.28 8.74 -11.85
C SER A 15 -7.89 7.87 -12.97
N ARG A 16 -7.10 6.98 -13.57
CA ARG A 16 -7.58 6.04 -14.60
C ARG A 16 -8.62 5.06 -14.05
N PHE A 17 -8.43 4.56 -12.83
CA PHE A 17 -9.44 3.75 -12.15
C PHE A 17 -10.72 4.56 -11.89
N GLY A 18 -10.61 5.80 -11.43
CA GLY A 18 -11.77 6.66 -11.19
C GLY A 18 -12.62 6.91 -12.42
N GLU A 19 -11.99 7.09 -13.60
CA GLU A 19 -12.70 7.17 -14.87
C GLU A 19 -13.38 5.85 -15.24
N TYR A 20 -12.67 4.73 -15.08
CA TYR A 20 -13.21 3.40 -15.36
C TYR A 20 -14.43 3.10 -14.48
N GLU A 21 -14.31 3.32 -13.18
CA GLU A 21 -15.37 3.13 -12.17
C GLU A 21 -16.57 4.03 -12.47
N SER A 22 -16.34 5.31 -12.81
CA SER A 22 -17.42 6.23 -13.16
C SER A 22 -18.18 5.78 -14.40
N ARG A 23 -17.49 5.30 -15.44
CA ARG A 23 -18.13 4.72 -16.64
C ARG A 23 -18.88 3.42 -16.34
N ARG A 24 -18.35 2.58 -15.45
CA ARG A 24 -18.85 1.22 -15.22
C ARG A 24 -19.92 1.11 -14.12
N TYR A 25 -19.83 1.97 -13.11
CA TYR A 25 -20.63 1.93 -11.87
C TYR A 25 -21.31 3.27 -11.55
N GLY A 26 -21.11 4.31 -12.37
CA GLY A 26 -21.76 5.62 -12.21
C GLY A 26 -21.08 6.56 -11.21
N ARG A 27 -20.04 6.10 -10.50
CA ARG A 27 -19.19 6.91 -9.62
C ARG A 27 -17.82 6.26 -9.43
N SER A 28 -16.84 7.05 -9.02
CA SER A 28 -15.56 6.52 -8.53
C SER A 28 -15.71 5.95 -7.11
N TRP A 29 -14.82 5.02 -6.76
CA TRP A 29 -14.69 4.50 -5.40
C TRP A 29 -14.27 5.58 -4.42
N THR A 30 -14.83 5.52 -3.22
CA THR A 30 -14.49 6.40 -2.10
C THR A 30 -13.19 5.95 -1.43
N PRO A 31 -12.54 6.80 -0.62
CA PRO A 31 -11.42 6.38 0.22
C PRO A 31 -11.74 5.19 1.14
N GLU A 32 -12.98 5.06 1.62
CA GLU A 32 -13.43 3.92 2.42
C GLU A 32 -13.44 2.62 1.61
N GLU A 33 -13.89 2.67 0.35
CA GLU A 33 -13.87 1.52 -0.56
C GLU A 33 -12.44 1.14 -0.96
N ILE A 34 -11.55 2.13 -1.12
CA ILE A 34 -10.12 1.89 -1.34
C ILE A 34 -9.51 1.19 -0.11
N MET A 35 -9.85 1.63 1.11
CA MET A 35 -9.41 0.98 2.34
C MET A 35 -9.92 -0.47 2.43
N LEU A 36 -11.16 -0.74 2.01
CA LEU A 36 -11.69 -2.11 1.96
C LEU A 36 -10.94 -2.98 0.94
N GLY A 37 -10.61 -2.43 -0.24
CA GLY A 37 -9.74 -3.09 -1.22
C GLY A 37 -8.37 -3.44 -0.63
N PHE A 38 -7.75 -2.47 0.06
CA PHE A 38 -6.46 -2.65 0.72
C PHE A 38 -6.45 -3.80 1.74
N VAL A 39 -7.53 -4.01 2.50
CA VAL A 39 -7.64 -5.15 3.42
C VAL A 39 -7.61 -6.49 2.66
N GLY A 40 -8.14 -6.53 1.44
CA GLY A 40 -8.01 -7.66 0.53
C GLY A 40 -6.55 -7.94 0.18
N ASP A 41 -5.83 -6.92 -0.31
CA ASP A 41 -4.42 -7.00 -0.67
C ASP A 41 -3.55 -7.45 0.51
N VAL A 42 -3.81 -6.93 1.72
CA VAL A 42 -3.13 -7.36 2.96
C VAL A 42 -3.37 -8.85 3.23
N GLY A 43 -4.58 -9.33 2.98
CA GLY A 43 -4.93 -10.74 3.11
C GLY A 43 -4.17 -11.63 2.13
N ASP A 44 -3.96 -11.18 0.89
CA ASP A 44 -3.19 -11.90 -0.12
C ASP A 44 -1.69 -11.85 0.17
N LEU A 45 -1.16 -10.70 0.56
CA LEU A 45 0.20 -10.55 1.07
C LEU A 45 0.48 -11.52 2.23
N ALA A 46 -0.43 -11.61 3.20
CA ALA A 46 -0.28 -12.51 4.36
C ALA A 46 -0.18 -13.99 3.95
N LYS A 47 -0.94 -14.43 2.93
CA LYS A 47 -0.86 -15.80 2.41
C LYS A 47 0.50 -16.07 1.76
N LEU A 48 1.07 -15.09 1.06
CA LEU A 48 2.36 -15.23 0.39
C LEU A 48 3.53 -15.24 1.36
N VAL A 49 3.47 -14.42 2.43
CA VAL A 49 4.45 -14.48 3.52
C VAL A 49 4.45 -15.87 4.16
N GLN A 50 3.27 -16.43 4.47
CA GLN A 50 3.15 -17.81 4.95
C GLN A 50 3.74 -18.83 3.96
N GLY A 51 3.59 -18.60 2.65
CA GLY A 51 4.19 -19.43 1.64
C GLY A 51 5.73 -19.36 1.63
N LYS A 52 6.31 -18.17 1.81
CA LYS A 52 7.77 -17.98 1.92
C LYS A 52 8.38 -18.67 3.14
N ASP A 53 7.61 -18.78 4.22
CA ASP A 53 7.99 -19.50 5.43
C ASP A 53 7.68 -21.01 5.36
N GLY A 54 7.24 -21.52 4.20
CA GLY A 54 6.99 -22.95 3.96
C GLY A 54 5.72 -23.50 4.60
N VAL A 55 4.81 -22.64 5.08
CA VAL A 55 3.54 -23.03 5.70
C VAL A 55 2.48 -23.40 4.64
N ARG A 56 2.61 -22.87 3.43
CA ARG A 56 1.71 -23.13 2.30
C ARG A 56 2.50 -23.38 1.03
N ASP A 57 2.10 -24.39 0.26
CA ASP A 57 2.65 -24.60 -1.08
C ASP A 57 2.12 -23.55 -2.05
N THR A 58 3.02 -22.81 -2.69
CA THR A 58 2.66 -21.84 -3.71
C THR A 58 3.80 -21.75 -4.72
N ILE A 59 3.44 -21.73 -6.01
CA ILE A 59 4.38 -21.58 -7.11
C ILE A 59 4.62 -20.08 -7.34
N ASP A 60 5.87 -19.73 -7.65
CA ASP A 60 6.30 -18.36 -7.98
C ASP A 60 6.05 -17.34 -6.86
N LEU A 61 6.46 -17.73 -5.65
CA LEU A 61 6.27 -16.92 -4.44
C LEU A 61 6.95 -15.57 -4.50
N ASP A 62 8.11 -15.46 -5.15
CA ASP A 62 8.93 -14.24 -5.14
C ASP A 62 8.28 -13.14 -5.98
N ALA A 63 7.84 -13.47 -7.21
CA ALA A 63 7.19 -12.51 -8.07
C ALA A 63 5.83 -12.07 -7.49
N LYS A 64 5.06 -13.01 -6.94
CA LYS A 64 3.78 -12.72 -6.29
C LYS A 64 3.96 -11.85 -5.04
N LEU A 65 4.96 -12.15 -4.21
CA LEU A 65 5.22 -11.35 -3.01
C LEU A 65 5.57 -9.91 -3.39
N ALA A 66 6.41 -9.72 -4.40
CA ALA A 66 6.76 -8.39 -4.90
C ALA A 66 5.52 -7.64 -5.42
N HIS A 67 4.61 -8.35 -6.09
CA HIS A 67 3.33 -7.79 -6.56
C HIS A 67 2.45 -7.31 -5.39
N GLU A 68 2.17 -8.17 -4.41
CA GLU A 68 1.29 -7.80 -3.29
C GLU A 68 1.89 -6.71 -2.41
N LEU A 69 3.22 -6.68 -2.25
CA LEU A 69 3.89 -5.55 -1.59
C LEU A 69 3.70 -4.25 -2.35
N ALA A 70 3.74 -4.28 -3.69
CA ALA A 70 3.51 -3.10 -4.52
C ALA A 70 2.05 -2.65 -4.48
N ASP A 71 1.09 -3.56 -4.49
CA ASP A 71 -0.34 -3.26 -4.40
C ASP A 71 -0.71 -2.69 -3.02
N CYS A 72 -0.19 -3.30 -1.95
CA CYS A 72 -0.31 -2.74 -0.60
C CYS A 72 0.29 -1.33 -0.51
N LEU A 73 1.46 -1.11 -1.12
CA LEU A 73 2.07 0.21 -1.15
C LEU A 73 1.21 1.22 -1.94
N TRP A 74 0.69 0.84 -3.10
CA TRP A 74 -0.19 1.70 -3.90
C TRP A 74 -1.41 2.15 -3.08
N SER A 75 -2.06 1.22 -2.38
CA SER A 75 -3.19 1.52 -1.51
C SER A 75 -2.83 2.53 -0.41
N VAL A 76 -1.67 2.37 0.26
CA VAL A 76 -1.18 3.34 1.26
C VAL A 76 -0.94 4.73 0.64
N LEU A 77 -0.31 4.80 -0.54
CA LEU A 77 -0.02 6.08 -1.19
C LEU A 77 -1.30 6.82 -1.60
N ILE A 78 -2.32 6.11 -2.08
CA ILE A 78 -3.60 6.71 -2.46
C ILE A 78 -4.40 7.17 -1.25
N LEU A 79 -4.41 6.40 -0.17
CA LEU A 79 -5.03 6.82 1.08
C LEU A 79 -4.35 8.07 1.64
N ALA A 80 -3.01 8.10 1.61
CA ALA A 80 -2.25 9.28 2.02
C ALA A 80 -2.60 10.53 1.19
N ASP A 81 -2.67 10.40 -0.14
CA ASP A 81 -3.08 11.51 -1.02
C ASP A 81 -4.52 11.97 -0.74
N SER A 82 -5.45 11.02 -0.58
CA SER A 82 -6.87 11.28 -0.31
C SER A 82 -7.11 12.03 1.01
N TYR A 83 -6.25 11.80 2.00
CA TYR A 83 -6.33 12.44 3.33
C TYR A 83 -5.28 13.54 3.54
N HIS A 84 -4.57 13.94 2.47
CA HIS A 84 -3.55 14.99 2.50
C HIS A 84 -2.43 14.75 3.53
N VAL A 85 -2.01 13.49 3.66
CA VAL A 85 -0.92 13.07 4.54
C VAL A 85 0.39 13.06 3.77
N ASP A 86 1.38 13.81 4.25
CA ASP A 86 2.77 13.65 3.81
C ASP A 86 3.34 12.36 4.42
N VAL A 87 3.17 11.25 3.70
CA VAL A 87 3.62 9.92 4.14
C VAL A 87 5.14 9.84 4.28
N GLN A 88 5.91 10.62 3.51
CA GLN A 88 7.36 10.64 3.60
C GLN A 88 7.80 11.25 4.94
N GLN A 89 7.25 12.42 5.27
CA GLN A 89 7.52 13.08 6.54
C GLN A 89 6.98 12.27 7.72
N ALA A 90 5.77 11.72 7.61
CA ALA A 90 5.18 10.88 8.66
C ALA A 90 6.06 9.65 8.95
N PHE A 91 6.53 8.94 7.91
CA PHE A 91 7.43 7.80 8.09
C PHE A 91 8.73 8.21 8.77
N ARG A 92 9.37 9.30 8.33
CA ARG A 92 10.62 9.81 8.94
C ARG A 92 10.44 10.14 10.42
N SER A 93 9.38 10.85 10.77
CA SER A 93 9.08 11.20 12.17
C SER A 93 8.88 9.95 13.01
N THR A 94 8.05 9.00 12.56
CA THR A 94 7.79 7.74 13.28
C THR A 94 9.07 6.93 13.51
N MET A 95 9.94 6.79 12.49
CA MET A 95 11.21 6.07 12.67
C MET A 95 12.16 6.77 13.64
N ALA A 96 12.22 8.10 13.60
CA ALA A 96 13.02 8.88 14.55
C ALA A 96 12.51 8.72 16.00
N ASP A 97 11.19 8.67 16.18
CA ASP A 97 10.57 8.46 17.49
C ASP A 97 10.84 7.05 18.02
N LEU A 98 10.72 6.03 17.17
CA LEU A 98 11.04 4.64 17.50
C LEU A 98 12.51 4.48 17.89
N ASN A 99 13.44 5.09 17.16
CA ASN A 99 14.87 5.05 17.52
C ASN A 99 15.12 5.71 18.88
N ARG A 100 14.56 6.89 19.15
CA ARG A 100 14.71 7.54 20.47
C ARG A 100 14.15 6.68 21.60
N TRP A 101 13.05 5.97 21.35
CA TRP A 101 12.49 5.05 22.33
C TRP A 101 13.40 3.83 22.58
N LEU A 102 14.01 3.27 21.53
CA LEU A 102 14.96 2.17 21.63
C LEU A 102 16.23 2.60 22.39
N ASP A 103 16.78 3.78 22.07
CA ASP A 103 17.96 4.34 22.75
C ASP A 103 17.72 4.56 24.25
N SER A 104 16.47 4.80 24.66
CA SER A 104 16.12 4.94 26.08
C SER A 104 15.92 3.60 26.81
N GLN A 105 16.00 2.46 26.11
CA GLN A 105 15.94 1.12 26.72
C GLN A 105 17.33 0.53 27.01
N GLU A 106 18.40 1.15 26.49
CA GLU A 106 19.80 0.80 26.78
C GLU A 106 20.31 1.51 28.05
#